data_AF-T0L7V6-F1
#
_entry.id   AF-T0L7V6-F1
#
_cell.length_a   1.000
_cell.length_b   1.000
_cell.length_c   1.000
_cell.angle_alpha   90.00
_cell.angle_beta   90.00
_cell.angle_gamma   90.00
#
_symmetry.space_group_name_H-M   'P 1'
#
loop_
_entity.id
_entity.type
_entity.pdbx_description
1 polymer ?
#
loop_
_entity_poly.entity_id
_entity_poly.type
_entity_poly.pdbx_seq_one_letter_code
_entity_poly.pdbx_strand_id
1 'polypeptide(L)'
;MDTKTQKILEQRLIDVNHLRHHIRQIKKYQGCKIWKIFLKTLSCVKQRHVDEVFYGIQEYVGLLSHSLANLPNSEFKLHGRYHYPLDIDFKIIHQINIDIKRLKNEYKNYNNIDLKNIYFNILLLISHRKIQIGYVQGMADFLVPFVMEFIKEEVKFNYFYFAESCSYYCYLSLVEKLEFNIINLQQNLILRFREEMENIDPILYAFLYDQELDFNIFCFRWFSCLIFREFEYDLYLRIFTIMLSYNDINRF
;
A
#
# COMPACT_ATOMS: atom_id res chain seq x y z
N MET A 1 -5.68 18.17 -9.28
CA MET A 1 -4.40 17.99 -10.00
C MET A 1 -3.97 19.34 -10.57
N ASP A 2 -2.69 19.70 -10.54
CA ASP A 2 -2.17 20.94 -11.09
C ASP A 2 -1.97 20.84 -12.62
N THR A 3 -1.91 22.00 -13.27
CA THR A 3 -1.86 22.10 -14.73
C THR A 3 -0.59 21.48 -15.32
N LYS A 4 0.54 21.57 -14.63
CA LYS A 4 1.81 20.99 -15.10
C LYS A 4 1.80 19.46 -15.02
N THR A 5 1.28 18.86 -13.94
CA THR A 5 1.15 17.40 -13.84
C THR A 5 0.22 16.88 -14.92
N GLN A 6 -0.92 17.55 -15.17
CA GLN A 6 -1.83 17.18 -16.25
C GLN A 6 -1.13 17.18 -17.62
N LYS A 7 -0.41 18.26 -17.95
CA LYS A 7 0.34 18.34 -19.22
C LYS A 7 1.35 17.20 -19.39
N ILE A 8 2.06 16.82 -18.34
CA ILE A 8 3.02 15.70 -18.40
C ILE A 8 2.29 14.37 -18.64
N LEU A 9 1.19 14.12 -17.91
CA LEU A 9 0.37 12.92 -18.05
C LEU A 9 -0.39 12.84 -19.38
N GLU A 10 -0.52 13.96 -20.10
CA GLU A 10 -1.17 14.01 -21.41
C GLU A 10 -0.25 13.64 -22.58
N GLN A 11 1.07 13.60 -22.35
CA GLN A 11 2.06 13.19 -23.35
C GLN A 11 1.79 11.78 -23.85
N ARG A 12 2.07 11.53 -25.14
CA ARG A 12 2.00 10.19 -25.75
C ARG A 12 2.92 9.21 -25.01
N LEU A 13 4.16 9.64 -24.79
CA LEU A 13 5.13 8.97 -23.94
C LEU A 13 5.38 9.88 -22.74
N ILE A 14 4.99 9.43 -21.55
CA ILE A 14 5.08 10.19 -20.31
C ILE A 14 6.53 10.25 -19.85
N ASP A 15 7.07 11.44 -19.69
CA ASP A 15 8.38 11.65 -19.06
C ASP A 15 8.29 11.45 -17.54
N VAL A 16 8.56 10.22 -17.09
CA VAL A 16 8.49 9.84 -15.67
C VAL A 16 9.53 10.58 -14.83
N ASN A 17 10.72 10.89 -15.38
CA ASN A 17 11.76 11.58 -14.63
C ASN A 17 11.36 13.03 -14.37
N HIS A 18 10.83 13.71 -15.39
CA HIS A 18 10.26 15.05 -15.24
C HIS A 18 9.08 15.04 -14.26
N LEU A 19 8.19 14.04 -14.35
CA LEU A 19 7.08 13.88 -13.41
C LEU A 19 7.57 13.72 -11.97
N ARG A 20 8.53 12.81 -11.71
CA ARG A 20 9.14 12.60 -10.38
C ARG A 20 9.76 13.88 -9.83
N HIS A 21 10.49 14.63 -10.67
CA HIS A 21 11.08 15.90 -10.26
C HIS A 21 10.02 16.93 -9.89
N HIS A 22 8.98 17.10 -10.72
CA HIS A 22 7.90 18.04 -10.47
C HIS A 22 7.12 17.71 -9.18
N ILE A 23 6.77 16.44 -8.96
CA ILE A 23 6.06 16.00 -7.74
C ILE A 23 6.84 16.34 -6.46
N ARG A 24 8.17 16.15 -6.47
CA ARG A 24 9.03 16.49 -5.32
C ARG A 24 9.07 17.99 -5.02
N GLN A 25 8.92 18.84 -6.03
CA GLN A 25 8.92 20.29 -5.86
C GLN A 25 7.59 20.80 -5.28
N ILE A 26 6.47 20.35 -5.84
CA ILE A 26 5.16 20.86 -5.45
C ILE A 26 4.69 20.34 -4.09
N LYS A 27 5.21 19.17 -3.65
CA LYS A 27 4.89 18.53 -2.36
C LYS A 27 3.38 18.46 -2.08
N LYS A 28 2.58 18.19 -3.11
CA LYS A 28 1.12 18.08 -3.06
C LYS A 28 0.70 16.75 -3.65
N TYR A 29 -0.35 16.16 -3.09
CA TYR A 29 -1.00 15.02 -3.71
C TYR A 29 -1.62 15.42 -5.06
N GLN A 30 -1.39 14.61 -6.10
CA GLN A 30 -1.82 14.91 -7.47
C GLN A 30 -2.77 13.85 -8.04
N GLY A 31 -3.28 12.92 -7.24
CA GLY A 31 -4.18 11.85 -7.69
C GLY A 31 -3.48 10.50 -7.80
N CYS A 32 -4.25 9.41 -7.85
CA CYS A 32 -3.70 8.06 -7.80
C CYS A 32 -3.17 7.54 -9.16
N LYS A 33 -3.48 8.20 -10.29
CA LYS A 33 -2.86 7.89 -11.59
C LYS A 33 -1.33 8.00 -11.57
N ILE A 34 -0.77 8.97 -10.84
CA ILE A 34 0.70 9.11 -10.74
C ILE A 34 1.33 7.94 -9.97
N TRP A 35 0.61 7.36 -9.00
CA TRP A 35 1.08 6.17 -8.28
C TRP A 35 1.16 4.97 -9.21
N LYS A 36 0.17 4.77 -10.09
CA LYS A 36 0.21 3.70 -11.10
C LYS A 36 1.45 3.79 -12.00
N ILE A 37 1.83 5.01 -12.41
CA ILE A 37 3.04 5.25 -13.21
C ILE A 37 4.31 5.00 -12.39
N PHE A 38 4.40 5.52 -11.15
CA PHE A 38 5.59 5.37 -10.32
C PHE A 38 5.85 3.94 -9.89
N LEU A 39 4.78 3.18 -9.63
CA LEU A 39 4.80 1.76 -9.31
C LEU A 39 4.80 0.86 -10.56
N LYS A 40 4.85 1.46 -11.76
CA LYS A 40 4.92 0.75 -13.04
C LYS A 40 3.77 -0.24 -13.27
N THR A 41 2.61 0.01 -12.69
CA THR A 41 1.37 -0.74 -12.99
C THR A 41 0.66 -0.20 -14.22
N LEU A 42 0.98 1.03 -14.63
CA LEU A 42 0.71 1.57 -15.95
C LEU A 42 2.01 1.86 -16.68
N SER A 43 2.04 1.60 -17.98
CA SER A 43 3.18 1.95 -18.82
C SER A 43 3.29 3.46 -19.02
N CYS A 44 4.43 3.91 -19.53
CA CYS A 44 4.62 5.31 -19.90
C CYS A 44 3.87 5.69 -21.18
N VAL A 45 3.19 4.74 -21.85
CA VAL A 45 2.51 4.95 -23.13
C VAL A 45 1.02 5.19 -22.88
N LYS A 46 0.59 6.45 -22.95
CA LYS A 46 -0.78 6.88 -22.56
C LYS A 46 -1.88 6.09 -23.29
N GLN A 47 -1.70 5.81 -24.58
CA GLN A 47 -2.71 5.10 -25.39
C GLN A 47 -3.01 3.69 -24.87
N ARG A 48 -2.08 3.06 -24.15
CA ARG A 48 -2.27 1.70 -23.61
C ARG A 48 -2.99 1.67 -22.27
N HIS A 49 -3.16 2.81 -21.60
CA HIS A 49 -3.65 2.84 -20.21
C HIS A 49 -5.02 2.22 -20.03
N VAL A 50 -5.93 2.42 -20.99
CA VAL A 50 -7.29 1.85 -20.91
C VAL A 50 -7.22 0.33 -20.99
N ASP A 51 -6.47 -0.21 -21.95
CA ASP A 51 -6.31 -1.65 -22.15
C ASP A 51 -5.56 -2.31 -20.98
N GLU A 52 -4.52 -1.65 -20.47
CA GLU A 52 -3.73 -2.13 -19.30
C GLU A 52 -4.60 -2.22 -18.04
N VAL A 53 -5.45 -1.20 -17.79
CA VAL A 53 -6.43 -1.24 -16.70
C VAL A 53 -7.43 -2.36 -16.93
N PHE A 54 -7.99 -2.47 -18.13
CA PHE A 54 -9.01 -3.46 -18.44
C PHE A 54 -8.47 -4.89 -18.26
N TYR A 55 -7.28 -5.16 -18.79
CA TYR A 55 -6.59 -6.44 -18.62
C TYR A 55 -6.31 -6.74 -17.14
N GLY A 56 -5.81 -5.75 -16.38
CA GLY A 56 -5.59 -5.91 -14.93
C GLY A 56 -6.87 -6.22 -14.16
N ILE A 57 -8.01 -5.63 -14.54
CA ILE A 57 -9.30 -5.98 -13.93
C ILE A 57 -9.68 -7.43 -14.23
N GLN A 58 -9.57 -7.85 -15.50
CA GLN A 58 -9.90 -9.23 -15.88
C GLN A 58 -9.02 -10.26 -15.18
N GLU A 59 -7.71 -10.03 -15.15
CA GLU A 59 -6.76 -10.91 -14.45
C GLU A 59 -7.07 -10.95 -12.95
N TYR A 60 -7.29 -9.80 -12.31
CA TYR A 60 -7.62 -9.73 -10.89
C TYR A 60 -8.93 -10.46 -10.55
N VAL A 61 -9.98 -10.28 -11.35
CA VAL A 61 -11.24 -11.02 -11.18
C VAL A 61 -11.03 -12.52 -11.36
N GLY A 62 -10.17 -12.91 -12.32
CA GLY A 62 -9.70 -14.29 -12.47
C GLY A 62 -9.08 -14.82 -11.18
N LEU A 63 -8.11 -14.09 -10.61
CA LEU A 63 -7.44 -14.44 -9.36
C LEU A 63 -8.45 -14.59 -8.21
N LEU A 64 -9.37 -13.63 -8.03
CA LEU A 64 -10.40 -13.70 -7.00
C LEU A 64 -11.30 -14.91 -7.20
N SER A 65 -11.75 -15.17 -8.43
CA SER A 65 -12.62 -16.30 -8.71
C SER A 65 -11.92 -17.63 -8.39
N HIS A 66 -10.69 -17.85 -8.83
CA HIS A 66 -9.97 -19.09 -8.49
C HIS A 66 -9.65 -19.20 -6.99
N SER A 67 -9.37 -18.08 -6.34
CA SER A 67 -8.93 -18.04 -4.95
C SER A 67 -10.06 -18.04 -3.93
N LEU A 68 -11.26 -17.57 -4.32
CA LEU A 68 -12.41 -17.35 -3.43
C LEU A 68 -13.71 -18.00 -3.92
N ALA A 69 -13.83 -18.47 -5.18
CA ALA A 69 -15.07 -19.08 -5.70
C ALA A 69 -15.36 -20.48 -5.16
N ASN A 70 -14.42 -21.10 -4.42
CA ASN A 70 -14.70 -22.28 -3.62
C ASN A 70 -15.27 -21.92 -2.23
N LEU A 71 -15.98 -20.78 -2.11
CA LEU A 71 -16.86 -20.47 -0.98
C LEU A 71 -18.31 -20.73 -1.42
N PRO A 72 -18.84 -21.96 -1.32
CA PRO A 72 -20.20 -22.24 -1.71
C PRO A 72 -21.11 -21.78 -0.57
N ASN A 73 -21.66 -20.57 -0.63
CA ASN A 73 -22.81 -20.09 0.17
C ASN A 73 -22.84 -20.39 1.69
N SER A 74 -21.73 -20.77 2.30
CA SER A 74 -21.63 -21.02 3.73
C SER A 74 -20.19 -20.82 4.15
N GLU A 75 -20.05 -20.12 5.26
CA GLU A 75 -18.97 -20.37 6.19
C GLU A 75 -18.89 -21.89 6.44
N PHE A 76 -17.97 -22.61 5.79
CA PHE A 76 -17.71 -24.00 6.16
C PHE A 76 -16.97 -24.01 7.50
N LYS A 77 -17.73 -23.90 8.60
CA LYS A 77 -17.26 -24.17 9.96
C LYS A 77 -17.05 -25.68 10.11
N LEU A 78 -15.85 -26.15 9.81
CA LEU A 78 -15.36 -27.43 10.33
C LEU A 78 -14.62 -27.13 11.64
N HIS A 79 -15.14 -27.66 12.75
CA HIS A 79 -14.55 -27.51 14.10
C HIS A 79 -14.36 -26.03 14.53
N GLY A 80 -15.24 -25.13 14.07
CA GLY A 80 -15.18 -23.70 14.42
C GLY A 80 -14.13 -22.88 13.66
N ARG A 81 -13.50 -23.43 12.62
CA ARG A 81 -12.51 -22.73 11.78
C ARG A 81 -13.01 -22.53 10.35
N TYR A 82 -12.80 -21.32 9.82
CA TYR A 82 -13.05 -20.98 8.41
C TYR A 82 -11.96 -21.61 7.54
N HIS A 83 -12.34 -22.33 6.48
CA HIS A 83 -11.42 -22.88 5.48
C HIS A 83 -11.46 -22.02 4.22
N TYR A 84 -10.30 -21.52 3.80
CA TYR A 84 -10.15 -20.75 2.56
C TYR A 84 -9.51 -21.63 1.49
N PRO A 85 -9.80 -21.41 0.19
CA PRO A 85 -9.27 -22.24 -0.89
C PRO A 85 -7.76 -22.07 -1.09
N LEU A 86 -7.22 -20.93 -0.66
CA LEU A 86 -5.80 -20.66 -0.66
C LEU A 86 -5.12 -21.34 0.54
N ASP A 87 -4.02 -22.04 0.28
CA ASP A 87 -3.17 -22.61 1.32
C ASP A 87 -2.44 -21.50 2.08
N ILE A 88 -3.11 -20.93 3.09
CA ILE A 88 -2.61 -19.86 3.95
C ILE A 88 -2.87 -20.26 5.39
N ASP A 89 -1.85 -20.11 6.24
CA ASP A 89 -1.98 -20.37 7.69
C ASP A 89 -3.14 -19.54 8.27
N PHE A 90 -4.02 -20.20 9.02
CA PHE A 90 -5.12 -19.56 9.75
C PHE A 90 -4.64 -18.38 10.62
N LYS A 91 -3.42 -18.42 11.16
CA LYS A 91 -2.82 -17.30 11.91
C LYS A 91 -2.71 -16.03 11.07
N ILE A 92 -2.31 -16.14 9.79
CA ILE A 92 -2.23 -15.01 8.86
C ILE A 92 -3.63 -14.44 8.62
N ILE A 93 -4.60 -15.29 8.32
CA ILE A 93 -5.99 -14.89 8.08
C ILE A 93 -6.58 -14.19 9.31
N HIS A 94 -6.33 -14.74 10.50
CA HIS A 94 -6.77 -14.16 11.76
C HIS A 94 -6.14 -12.79 12.01
N GLN A 95 -4.84 -12.65 11.76
CA GLN A 95 -4.10 -11.40 11.92
C GLN A 95 -4.60 -10.31 10.95
N ILE A 96 -4.82 -10.65 9.68
CA ILE A 96 -5.42 -9.74 8.68
C ILE A 96 -6.77 -9.20 9.20
N ASN A 97 -7.64 -10.10 9.68
CA ASN A 97 -8.95 -9.71 10.22
C ASN A 97 -8.84 -8.77 11.43
N ILE A 98 -7.89 -9.02 12.34
CA ILE A 98 -7.64 -8.14 13.50
C ILE A 98 -7.20 -6.75 13.03
N ASP A 99 -6.22 -6.68 12.13
CA ASP A 99 -5.65 -5.40 11.73
C ASP A 99 -6.63 -4.58 10.88
N ILE A 100 -7.44 -5.21 10.03
CA ILE A 100 -8.56 -4.54 9.35
C ILE A 100 -9.54 -3.96 10.37
N LYS A 101 -9.89 -4.70 11.44
CA LYS A 101 -10.79 -4.17 12.50
C LYS A 101 -10.21 -2.94 13.20
N ARG A 102 -8.89 -2.92 13.40
CA ARG A 102 -8.14 -1.82 14.04
C ARG A 102 -7.96 -0.57 13.18
N LEU A 103 -8.21 -0.64 11.87
CA LEU A 103 -8.26 0.56 11.02
C LEU A 103 -9.37 1.50 11.51
N LYS A 104 -9.16 2.82 11.35
CA LYS A 104 -10.18 3.82 11.68
C LYS A 104 -11.45 3.60 10.84
N ASN A 105 -12.62 3.95 11.38
CA ASN A 105 -13.90 3.72 10.70
C ASN A 105 -14.02 4.45 9.35
N GLU A 106 -13.43 5.65 9.25
CA GLU A 106 -13.36 6.45 8.02
C GLU A 106 -12.54 5.79 6.90
N TYR A 107 -11.67 4.83 7.22
CA TYR A 107 -10.87 4.08 6.24
C TYR A 107 -11.54 2.76 5.83
N LYS A 108 -12.56 2.33 6.59
CA LYS A 108 -13.31 1.09 6.36
C LYS A 108 -14.64 1.33 5.66
N ASN A 109 -15.10 2.57 5.62
CA ASN A 109 -16.38 2.93 5.02
C ASN A 109 -16.22 4.17 4.17
N TYR A 110 -16.83 4.16 2.99
CA TYR A 110 -16.89 5.32 2.12
C TYR A 110 -18.26 5.40 1.45
N ASN A 111 -18.98 6.51 1.62
CA ASN A 111 -20.35 6.69 1.09
C ASN A 111 -21.29 5.49 1.37
N ASN A 112 -21.31 5.00 2.61
CA ASN A 112 -22.09 3.82 3.05
C ASN A 112 -21.67 2.47 2.43
N ILE A 113 -20.54 2.42 1.73
CA ILE A 113 -19.96 1.18 1.23
C ILE A 113 -18.96 0.65 2.26
N ASP A 114 -19.11 -0.62 2.64
CA ASP A 114 -18.16 -1.33 3.48
C ASP A 114 -16.97 -1.82 2.64
N LEU A 115 -15.76 -1.33 2.97
CA LEU A 115 -14.52 -1.63 2.26
C LEU A 115 -13.74 -2.77 2.90
N LYS A 116 -14.18 -3.35 4.03
CA LYS A 116 -13.41 -4.40 4.76
C LYS A 116 -13.09 -5.61 3.88
N ASN A 117 -14.02 -6.01 3.01
CA ASN A 117 -13.81 -7.14 2.10
C ASN A 117 -12.73 -6.85 1.06
N ILE A 118 -12.63 -5.60 0.57
CA ILE A 118 -11.57 -5.17 -0.37
C ILE A 118 -10.19 -5.32 0.30
N TYR A 119 -10.04 -4.82 1.52
CA TYR A 119 -8.79 -5.00 2.28
C TYR A 119 -8.47 -6.47 2.50
N PHE A 120 -9.46 -7.27 2.90
CA PHE A 120 -9.29 -8.68 3.18
C PHE A 120 -8.82 -9.45 1.94
N ASN A 121 -9.51 -9.28 0.81
CA ASN A 121 -9.19 -9.93 -0.45
C ASN A 121 -7.76 -9.61 -0.91
N ILE A 122 -7.39 -8.33 -0.93
CA ILE A 122 -6.07 -7.89 -1.37
C ILE A 122 -4.99 -8.47 -0.44
N LEU A 123 -5.14 -8.32 0.88
CA LEU A 123 -4.12 -8.81 1.83
C LEU A 123 -3.99 -10.33 1.79
N LEU A 124 -5.08 -11.06 1.58
CA LEU A 124 -5.07 -12.51 1.43
C LEU A 124 -4.31 -12.94 0.16
N LEU A 125 -4.63 -12.35 -0.98
CA LEU A 125 -3.97 -12.63 -2.26
C LEU A 125 -2.47 -12.29 -2.22
N ILE A 126 -2.12 -11.16 -1.58
CA ILE A 126 -0.72 -10.77 -1.40
C ILE A 126 0.02 -11.77 -0.53
N SER A 127 -0.58 -12.19 0.59
CA SER A 127 0.03 -13.16 1.51
C SER A 127 0.27 -14.50 0.82
N HIS A 128 -0.68 -14.94 -0.03
CA HIS A 128 -0.52 -16.15 -0.83
C HIS A 128 0.56 -16.01 -1.91
N ARG A 129 0.61 -14.86 -2.60
CA ARG A 129 1.58 -14.61 -3.67
C ARG A 129 3.01 -14.41 -3.15
N LYS A 130 3.16 -13.81 -1.96
CA LYS A 130 4.43 -13.44 -1.34
C LYS A 130 4.67 -14.26 -0.07
N ILE A 131 4.75 -15.58 -0.21
CA ILE A 131 4.85 -16.54 0.90
C ILE A 131 5.99 -16.21 1.88
N GLN A 132 7.14 -15.74 1.39
CA GLN A 132 8.29 -15.38 2.23
C GLN A 132 7.99 -14.20 3.19
N ILE A 133 7.08 -13.31 2.77
CA ILE A 133 6.58 -12.22 3.60
C ILE A 133 5.37 -12.69 4.42
N GLY A 134 4.45 -13.42 3.77
CA GLY A 134 3.13 -13.73 4.31
C GLY A 134 2.38 -12.43 4.63
N TYR A 135 2.07 -12.24 5.91
CA TYR A 135 1.50 -11.01 6.43
C TYR A 135 2.26 -10.55 7.67
N VAL A 136 2.67 -9.28 7.67
CA VAL A 136 3.30 -8.62 8.82
C VAL A 136 2.41 -7.48 9.30
N GLN A 137 2.27 -7.34 10.62
CA GLN A 137 1.47 -6.27 11.21
C GLN A 137 1.93 -4.89 10.70
N GLY A 138 0.98 -4.07 10.29
CA GLY A 138 1.21 -2.77 9.64
C GLY A 138 0.97 -2.78 8.12
N MET A 139 0.95 -3.96 7.49
CA MET A 139 0.62 -4.10 6.06
C MET A 139 -0.77 -3.55 5.70
N ALA A 140 -1.76 -3.70 6.59
CA ALA A 140 -3.09 -3.12 6.37
C ALA A 140 -3.08 -1.57 6.32
N ASP A 141 -2.18 -0.92 7.06
CA ASP A 141 -2.15 0.54 7.17
C ASP A 141 -1.74 1.21 5.86
N PHE A 142 -0.66 0.75 5.22
CA PHE A 142 -0.21 1.33 3.96
C PHE A 142 -0.95 0.80 2.71
N LEU A 143 -1.95 -0.08 2.90
CA LEU A 143 -2.95 -0.40 1.87
C LEU A 143 -4.08 0.65 1.81
N VAL A 144 -4.41 1.30 2.93
CA VAL A 144 -5.48 2.32 3.03
C VAL A 144 -5.40 3.40 1.95
N PRO A 145 -4.24 4.01 1.66
CA PRO A 145 -4.15 5.08 0.65
C PRO A 145 -4.62 4.61 -0.73
N PHE A 146 -4.24 3.39 -1.14
CA PHE A 146 -4.64 2.86 -2.43
C PHE A 146 -6.16 2.64 -2.49
N VAL A 147 -6.72 1.90 -1.52
CA VAL A 147 -8.15 1.57 -1.51
C VAL A 147 -8.99 2.85 -1.47
N MET A 148 -8.71 3.75 -0.55
CA MET A 148 -9.51 4.96 -0.38
C MET A 148 -9.41 5.91 -1.58
N GLU A 149 -8.22 6.12 -2.14
CA GLU A 149 -8.05 7.06 -3.25
C GLU A 149 -8.57 6.49 -4.58
N PHE A 150 -8.38 5.20 -4.85
CA PHE A 150 -8.98 4.58 -6.04
C PHE A 150 -10.51 4.48 -5.95
N ILE A 151 -11.07 4.25 -4.76
CA ILE A 151 -12.53 4.30 -4.55
C ILE A 151 -13.06 5.71 -4.80
N LYS A 152 -12.38 6.75 -4.28
CA LYS A 152 -12.76 8.16 -4.51
C LYS A 152 -12.68 8.57 -5.98
N GLU A 153 -11.70 8.06 -6.73
CA GLU A 153 -11.53 8.37 -8.16
C GLU A 153 -12.72 7.85 -9.00
N GLU A 154 -13.30 6.70 -8.65
CA GLU A 154 -14.25 5.98 -9.52
C GLU A 154 -15.65 5.70 -8.91
N VAL A 155 -16.11 6.56 -8.00
CA VAL A 155 -17.49 6.49 -7.45
C VAL A 155 -18.57 6.63 -8.54
N LYS A 156 -18.21 7.11 -9.73
CA LYS A 156 -19.16 7.47 -10.78
C LYS A 156 -19.79 6.27 -11.51
N PHE A 157 -19.27 5.05 -11.37
CA PHE A 157 -19.68 3.94 -12.23
C PHE A 157 -19.86 2.57 -11.54
N ASN A 158 -19.86 2.48 -10.20
CA ASN A 158 -19.99 1.21 -9.47
C ASN A 158 -18.93 0.14 -9.84
N TYR A 159 -17.75 0.55 -10.34
CA TYR A 159 -16.66 -0.37 -10.67
C TYR A 159 -15.81 -0.70 -9.43
N PHE A 160 -16.36 -1.40 -8.45
CA PHE A 160 -15.61 -1.86 -7.28
C PHE A 160 -14.37 -2.68 -7.65
N TYR A 161 -14.51 -3.53 -8.68
CA TYR A 161 -13.39 -4.30 -9.21
C TYR A 161 -12.28 -3.44 -9.83
N PHE A 162 -12.60 -2.24 -10.35
CA PHE A 162 -11.55 -1.31 -10.80
C PHE A 162 -10.71 -0.86 -9.61
N ALA A 163 -11.35 -0.36 -8.56
CA ALA A 163 -10.64 0.21 -7.41
C ALA A 163 -9.85 -0.86 -6.67
N GLU A 164 -10.45 -2.03 -6.47
CA GLU A 164 -9.82 -3.18 -5.83
C GLU A 164 -8.65 -3.73 -6.67
N SER A 165 -8.82 -3.93 -7.98
CA SER A 165 -7.74 -4.36 -8.88
C SER A 165 -6.58 -3.35 -8.91
N CYS A 166 -6.88 -2.07 -9.09
CA CYS A 166 -5.85 -1.02 -9.10
C CYS A 166 -5.09 -0.95 -7.78
N SER A 167 -5.81 -1.11 -6.66
CA SER A 167 -5.22 -1.18 -5.33
C SER A 167 -4.30 -2.39 -5.21
N TYR A 168 -4.77 -3.57 -5.63
CA TYR A 168 -4.00 -4.81 -5.60
C TYR A 168 -2.67 -4.69 -6.35
N TYR A 169 -2.66 -4.26 -7.61
CA TYR A 169 -1.42 -4.19 -8.38
C TYR A 169 -0.45 -3.12 -7.88
N CYS A 170 -0.97 -1.95 -7.46
CA CYS A 170 -0.11 -0.91 -6.89
C CYS A 170 0.51 -1.37 -5.57
N TYR A 171 -0.30 -2.00 -4.73
CA TYR A 171 0.15 -2.54 -3.45
C TYR A 171 1.14 -3.70 -3.63
N LEU A 172 0.89 -4.63 -4.57
CA LEU A 172 1.81 -5.70 -4.92
C LEU A 172 3.18 -5.15 -5.34
N SER A 173 3.19 -4.17 -6.26
CA SER A 173 4.44 -3.53 -6.71
C SER A 173 5.16 -2.80 -5.58
N LEU A 174 4.43 -2.19 -4.64
CA LEU A 174 5.04 -1.55 -3.47
C LEU A 174 5.65 -2.60 -2.52
N VAL A 175 4.91 -3.67 -2.20
CA VAL A 175 5.39 -4.76 -1.35
C VAL A 175 6.63 -5.41 -1.93
N GLU A 176 6.69 -5.62 -3.25
CA GLU A 176 7.88 -6.14 -3.94
C GLU A 176 9.12 -5.25 -3.77
N LYS A 177 8.92 -3.93 -3.77
CA LYS A 177 10.01 -2.98 -3.53
C LYS A 177 10.48 -2.97 -2.08
N LEU A 178 9.59 -3.24 -1.13
CA LEU A 178 9.85 -3.23 0.30
C LEU A 178 10.21 -4.61 0.88
N GLU A 179 10.15 -5.66 0.06
CA GLU A 179 10.20 -7.07 0.46
C GLU A 179 11.37 -7.37 1.41
N PHE A 180 12.58 -6.92 1.05
CA PHE A 180 13.77 -7.11 1.87
C PHE A 180 13.65 -6.48 3.27
N ASN A 181 13.07 -5.29 3.39
CA ASN A 181 12.92 -4.62 4.68
C ASN A 181 11.79 -5.25 5.51
N ILE A 182 10.71 -5.69 4.87
CA ILE A 182 9.60 -6.37 5.55
C ILE A 182 10.05 -7.72 6.12
N ILE A 183 10.76 -8.54 5.33
CA ILE A 183 11.28 -9.84 5.78
C ILE A 183 12.23 -9.67 6.98
N ASN A 184 13.06 -8.63 6.96
CA ASN A 184 13.98 -8.31 8.05
C ASN A 184 13.34 -7.48 9.18
N LEU A 185 12.01 -7.45 9.30
CA LEU A 185 11.29 -6.75 10.36
C LEU A 185 11.73 -5.29 10.55
N GLN A 186 12.02 -4.63 9.43
CA GLN A 186 12.46 -3.23 9.36
C GLN A 186 13.78 -2.91 10.06
N GLN A 187 14.55 -3.91 10.52
CA GLN A 187 15.79 -3.70 11.27
C GLN A 187 16.80 -2.84 10.51
N ASN A 188 16.92 -3.05 9.20
CA ASN A 188 17.83 -2.26 8.36
C ASN A 188 17.41 -0.78 8.25
N LEU A 189 16.12 -0.46 8.34
CA LEU A 189 15.66 0.93 8.35
C LEU A 189 15.86 1.57 9.72
N ILE A 190 15.59 0.81 10.80
CA ILE A 190 15.79 1.28 12.18
C ILE A 190 17.28 1.57 12.45
N LEU A 191 18.18 0.69 12.01
CA LEU A 191 19.62 0.89 12.15
C LEU A 191 20.08 2.13 11.38
N ARG A 192 19.69 2.27 10.11
CA ARG A 192 20.03 3.46 9.32
C ARG A 192 19.50 4.74 9.93
N PHE A 193 18.26 4.74 10.42
CA PHE A 193 17.69 5.91 11.09
C PHE A 193 18.44 6.27 12.38
N ARG A 194 18.89 5.26 13.14
CA ARG A 194 19.74 5.47 14.31
C ARG A 194 21.06 6.15 13.93
N GLU A 195 21.75 5.64 12.92
CA GLU A 195 23.02 6.20 12.42
C GLU A 195 22.85 7.64 11.89
N GLU A 196 21.78 7.90 11.14
CA GLU A 196 21.47 9.26 10.66
C GLU A 196 21.15 10.22 11.80
N MET A 197 20.42 9.78 12.83
CA MET A 197 20.12 10.61 14.00
C MET A 197 21.38 10.96 14.80
N GLU A 198 22.30 10.03 14.98
CA GLU A 198 23.59 10.29 15.62
C GLU A 198 24.42 11.33 14.85
N ASN A 199 24.36 11.30 13.51
CA ASN A 199 25.06 12.26 12.66
C ASN A 199 24.39 13.64 12.62
N ILE A 200 23.06 13.70 12.61
CA ILE A 200 22.29 14.96 12.46
C ILE A 200 22.14 15.69 13.79
N ASP A 201 21.82 14.96 14.86
CA ASP A 201 21.59 15.51 16.20
C ASP A 201 22.18 14.59 17.29
N PRO A 202 23.52 14.62 17.48
CA PRO A 202 24.20 13.77 18.45
C PRO A 202 23.76 14.06 19.89
N ILE A 203 23.26 15.26 20.19
CA ILE A 203 22.79 15.64 21.52
C ILE A 203 21.48 14.90 21.83
N LEU A 204 20.52 14.93 20.91
CA LEU A 204 19.27 14.19 21.06
C LEU A 204 19.53 12.67 21.08
N TYR A 205 20.43 12.19 20.23
CA TYR A 205 20.81 10.76 20.22
C TYR A 205 21.37 10.32 21.57
N ALA A 206 22.34 11.06 22.13
CA ALA A 206 22.91 10.77 23.44
C ALA A 206 21.85 10.83 24.55
N PHE A 207 20.95 11.82 24.51
CA PHE A 207 19.84 11.90 25.46
C PHE A 207 18.94 10.67 25.39
N LEU A 208 18.51 10.23 24.21
CA LEU A 208 17.68 9.03 24.06
C LEU A 208 18.41 7.77 24.54
N TYR A 209 19.71 7.67 24.27
CA TYR A 209 20.56 6.59 24.75
C TYR A 209 20.66 6.56 26.28
N ASP A 210 20.91 7.72 26.91
CA ASP A 210 20.99 7.87 28.37
C ASP A 210 19.66 7.58 29.08
N GLN A 211 18.53 7.78 28.38
CA GLN A 211 17.20 7.39 28.86
C GLN A 211 16.86 5.91 28.58
N GLU A 212 17.83 5.10 28.13
CA GLU A 212 17.65 3.69 27.77
C GLU A 212 16.56 3.46 26.71
N LEU A 213 16.35 4.44 25.84
CA LEU A 213 15.26 4.44 24.87
C LEU A 213 15.73 3.83 23.54
N ASP A 214 15.46 2.53 23.36
CA ASP A 214 15.76 1.85 22.10
C ASP A 214 14.83 2.33 20.98
N PHE A 215 15.43 2.74 19.86
CA PHE A 215 14.77 3.11 18.62
C PHE A 215 13.76 2.06 18.13
N ASN A 216 13.99 0.78 18.38
CA ASN A 216 13.03 -0.29 18.04
C ASN A 216 11.63 -0.05 18.65
N ILE A 217 11.54 0.55 19.83
CA ILE A 217 10.28 0.73 20.56
C ILE A 217 9.31 1.65 19.82
N PHE A 218 9.81 2.66 19.10
CA PHE A 218 8.98 3.61 18.35
C PHE A 218 9.14 3.49 16.83
N CYS A 219 10.35 3.29 16.32
CA CYS A 219 10.61 3.22 14.87
C CYS A 219 10.05 1.95 14.22
N PHE A 220 9.92 0.84 14.95
CA PHE A 220 9.37 -0.39 14.37
C PHE A 220 7.97 -0.14 13.80
N ARG A 221 7.11 0.56 14.56
CA ARG A 221 5.77 0.93 14.11
C ARG A 221 5.80 1.91 12.95
N TRP A 222 6.72 2.89 12.99
CA TRP A 222 6.90 3.86 11.91
C TRP A 222 7.19 3.15 10.60
N PHE A 223 8.21 2.31 10.53
CA PHE A 223 8.58 1.66 9.28
C PHE A 223 7.58 0.57 8.87
N SER A 224 7.00 -0.16 9.82
CA SER A 224 6.02 -1.23 9.51
C SER A 224 4.72 -0.68 8.93
N CYS A 225 4.33 0.54 9.29
CA CYS A 225 3.14 1.22 8.77
C CYS A 225 3.48 2.29 7.71
N LEU A 226 4.74 2.39 7.29
CA LEU A 226 5.25 3.49 6.47
C LEU A 226 4.82 4.88 6.98
N ILE A 227 4.93 5.14 8.30
CA ILE A 227 4.55 6.37 9.01
C ILE A 227 3.07 6.78 8.90
N PHE A 228 2.19 5.90 8.37
CA PHE A 228 0.76 6.15 8.21
C PHE A 228 0.05 6.60 9.48
N ARG A 229 0.52 6.11 10.63
CA ARG A 229 -0.08 6.36 11.94
C ARG A 229 0.38 7.69 12.57
N GLU A 230 1.42 8.34 12.04
CA GLU A 230 2.01 9.55 12.65
C GLU A 230 1.47 10.85 12.06
N PHE A 231 0.79 10.78 10.91
CA PHE A 231 0.33 11.94 10.17
C PHE A 231 -1.16 11.86 9.87
N GLU A 232 -1.81 13.03 9.87
CA GLU A 232 -3.16 13.16 9.35
C GLU A 232 -3.22 12.74 7.88
N TYR A 233 -4.35 12.19 7.46
CA TYR A 233 -4.48 11.48 6.19
C TYR A 233 -4.05 12.33 4.97
N ASP A 234 -4.47 13.59 4.90
CA ASP A 234 -4.11 14.49 3.80
C ASP A 234 -2.61 14.80 3.74
N LEU A 235 -1.97 14.93 4.91
CA LEU A 235 -0.52 15.12 4.97
C LEU A 235 0.21 13.82 4.60
N TYR A 236 -0.29 12.68 5.06
CA TYR A 236 0.22 11.37 4.69
C TYR A 236 0.17 11.16 3.17
N LEU A 237 -0.94 11.47 2.50
CA LEU A 237 -1.06 11.34 1.03
C LEU A 237 0.03 12.13 0.30
N ARG A 238 0.42 13.30 0.81
CA ARG A 238 1.51 14.11 0.26
C ARG A 238 2.85 13.42 0.47
N ILE A 239 3.14 12.96 1.69
CA ILE A 239 4.38 12.26 2.03
C ILE A 239 4.51 10.98 1.19
N PHE A 240 3.47 10.14 1.19
CA PHE A 240 3.40 8.90 0.44
C PHE A 240 3.63 9.12 -1.06
N THR A 241 3.01 10.16 -1.64
CA THR A 241 3.22 10.54 -3.04
C THR A 241 4.67 10.94 -3.34
N ILE A 242 5.30 11.68 -2.42
CA ILE A 242 6.71 12.07 -2.55
C ILE A 242 7.61 10.83 -2.42
N MET A 243 7.35 9.96 -1.45
CA MET A 243 8.08 8.70 -1.25
C MET A 243 8.06 7.86 -2.54
N LEU A 244 6.88 7.65 -3.14
CA LEU A 244 6.75 6.90 -4.40
C LEU A 244 7.46 7.56 -5.59
N SER A 245 7.73 8.86 -5.51
CA SER A 245 8.46 9.59 -6.57
C SER A 245 9.96 9.30 -6.58
N TYR A 246 10.53 8.70 -5.54
CA TYR A 246 11.92 8.22 -5.55
C TYR A 246 12.06 6.91 -6.33
N ASN A 247 13.21 6.73 -6.97
CA ASN A 247 13.51 5.51 -7.73
C ASN A 247 13.72 4.31 -6.81
N ASP A 248 14.39 4.54 -5.67
CA ASP A 248 14.61 3.56 -4.61
C ASP A 248 13.83 4.02 -3.37
N ILE A 249 12.69 3.37 -3.13
CA ILE A 249 11.83 3.67 -1.98
C ILE A 249 12.52 3.30 -0.66
N ASN A 250 13.47 2.36 -0.68
CA ASN A 250 14.16 1.92 0.54
C ASN A 250 15.23 2.90 1.02
N ARG A 251 15.46 3.99 0.29
CA ARG A 251 16.35 5.11 0.66
C ARG A 251 15.57 6.37 1.07
N PHE A 252 14.24 6.31 1.02
CA PHE A 252 13.38 7.34 1.59
C PHE A 252 13.19 7.05 3.08
#